data_AF-A0A1J0R4D4-F1
#
_entry.id   AF-A0A1J0R4D4-F1
#
_cell.length_a   1.000
_cell.length_b   1.000
_cell.length_c   1.000
_cell.angle_alpha   90.00
_cell.angle_beta   90.00
_cell.angle_gamma   90.00
#
_symmetry.space_group_name_H-M   'P 1'
#
loop_
_entity.id
_entity.type
_entity.pdbx_description
1 polymer ?
#
loop_
_entity_poly.entity_id
_entity_poly.type
_entity_poly.pdbx_seq_one_letter_code
_entity_poly.pdbx_strand_id
1 'polypeptide(L)'
;MPNLLKLGSILALLLTFWAHKADASGEATINTAVDGFCAEQAYIQALAAELDTWTSTSQQKAAELSDEAKMLALAALRYQQAEAGKQYLALAAVAQARATVAAIEVKNKQPLLAAASTVLTKAAANLAGLHAANTRTLSMAEKGTATAAGLGVLDSGNKYCTAEATATLQAVANCKTAAANIEKAKKAGTVFLTATDFKIRAPTDFKLDGLKVQTEIKGTVNTGNTISDMTDAPGCVENGSPGGKSSSNAIGMTASYTSAAFAAGSIRPSTSAGAISDQPGDLSKTPILTTATEISEAIRKGRSNKPALPKLVSEETSNSIATDTTMAAYAKQMLQTGSGKNTPTATEDPTALAKQLFGGPDVNLKTSFIDKLRNDETKINSGASQITGNTEQLSKTNFGEAMAYFFRENTKKLTAAASSGAKPEGEAKTDTTEKQDGKKDGDNKATAADCTGTEEGKCDKTKCDWNAEKKECKVKEGAVVISAVIKAPLLLAFLLLAYNTFKNYL
;
A
#
# COMPACT_ATOMS: atom_id res chain seq x y z
N MET A 1 21.11 13.09 32.38
CA MET A 1 21.85 11.90 31.91
C MET A 1 20.86 10.98 31.20
N PRO A 2 20.91 10.88 29.87
CA PRO A 2 20.15 9.90 29.10
C PRO A 2 21.04 8.67 28.88
N ASN A 3 20.51 7.45 29.02
CA ASN A 3 20.96 6.27 28.29
C ASN A 3 20.12 5.04 28.65
N LEU A 4 20.03 4.15 27.67
CA LEU A 4 19.58 2.74 27.75
C LEU A 4 18.07 2.51 27.72
N LEU A 5 17.53 2.32 26.51
CA LEU A 5 17.10 0.99 26.05
C LEU A 5 16.80 1.01 24.55
N LYS A 6 17.86 0.81 23.75
CA LYS A 6 17.74 0.19 22.43
C LYS A 6 17.82 -1.32 22.66
N LEU A 7 16.74 -2.05 22.44
CA LEU A 7 16.77 -3.47 22.17
C LEU A 7 15.58 -3.83 21.29
N GLY A 8 15.88 -4.52 20.20
CA GLY A 8 14.96 -4.79 19.11
C GLY A 8 13.75 -5.62 19.56
N SER A 9 12.57 -5.18 19.13
CA SER A 9 11.42 -6.06 19.03
C SER A 9 11.34 -6.57 17.60
N ILE A 10 11.75 -7.83 17.45
CA ILE A 10 11.28 -8.73 16.42
C ILE A 10 9.75 -8.74 16.53
N LEU A 11 9.08 -8.01 15.64
CA LEU A 11 7.63 -8.09 15.51
C LEU A 11 7.33 -9.41 14.80
N ALA A 12 6.93 -10.42 15.57
CA ALA A 12 6.39 -11.67 15.06
C ALA A 12 5.08 -11.37 14.34
N LEU A 13 5.15 -11.10 13.03
CA LEU A 13 4.00 -11.10 12.15
C LEU A 13 3.64 -12.57 11.88
N LEU A 14 2.60 -13.06 12.56
CA LEU A 14 1.91 -14.30 12.20
C LEU A 14 1.25 -14.12 10.83
N LEU A 15 2.04 -14.30 9.76
CA LEU A 15 1.51 -14.47 8.40
C LEU A 15 1.02 -15.91 8.25
N THR A 16 -0.19 -16.19 8.71
CA THR A 16 -0.93 -17.34 8.22
C THR A 16 -1.49 -17.00 6.85
N PHE A 17 -0.66 -17.07 5.81
CA PHE A 17 -1.12 -17.15 4.42
C PHE A 17 -1.70 -18.55 4.20
N TRP A 18 -2.95 -18.75 4.61
CA TRP A 18 -3.75 -19.82 4.03
C TRP A 18 -4.39 -19.29 2.77
N ALA A 19 -3.87 -19.70 1.61
CA ALA A 19 -4.62 -19.66 0.36
C ALA A 19 -5.78 -20.65 0.45
N HIS A 20 -6.84 -20.29 1.17
CA HIS A 20 -8.12 -20.96 1.01
C HIS A 20 -8.68 -20.51 -0.35
N LYS A 21 -8.69 -21.43 -1.32
CA LYS A 21 -9.73 -21.36 -2.33
C LYS A 21 -11.05 -21.47 -1.56
N ALA A 22 -11.79 -20.38 -1.47
CA ALA A 22 -13.13 -20.42 -0.95
C ALA A 22 -13.99 -21.20 -1.95
N ASP A 23 -14.20 -22.49 -1.67
CA ASP A 23 -15.28 -23.24 -2.28
C ASP A 23 -16.61 -22.55 -1.95
N ALA A 24 -17.64 -22.72 -2.78
CA ALA A 24 -18.98 -22.18 -2.53
C ALA A 24 -19.57 -22.60 -1.16
N SER A 25 -19.01 -23.63 -0.51
CA SER A 25 -19.31 -24.05 0.85
C SER A 25 -18.89 -23.02 1.93
N GLY A 26 -17.87 -22.20 1.66
CA GLY A 26 -17.36 -21.17 2.57
C GLY A 26 -18.32 -19.99 2.72
N GLU A 27 -18.79 -19.41 1.61
CA GLU A 27 -19.72 -18.27 1.62
C GLU A 27 -21.03 -18.61 2.34
N ALA A 28 -21.67 -19.73 1.99
CA ALA A 28 -22.93 -20.15 2.60
C ALA A 28 -22.80 -20.35 4.12
N THR A 29 -21.70 -20.97 4.57
CA THR A 29 -21.44 -21.19 6.00
C THR A 29 -21.21 -19.89 6.76
N ILE A 30 -20.50 -18.92 6.17
CA ILE A 30 -20.26 -17.62 6.79
C ILE A 30 -21.57 -16.81 6.82
N ASN A 31 -22.31 -16.78 5.71
CA ASN A 31 -23.54 -16.01 5.59
C ASN A 31 -24.66 -16.54 6.51
N THR A 32 -24.77 -17.86 6.70
CA THR A 32 -25.74 -18.45 7.65
C THR A 32 -25.42 -18.15 9.11
N ALA A 33 -24.19 -17.79 9.44
CA ALA A 33 -23.81 -17.38 10.79
C ALA A 33 -24.25 -15.95 11.13
N VAL A 34 -24.74 -15.17 10.15
CA VAL A 34 -25.23 -13.80 10.40
C VAL A 34 -26.68 -13.85 10.86
N ASP A 35 -26.88 -14.16 12.15
CA ASP A 35 -28.20 -14.41 12.76
C ASP A 35 -28.58 -13.42 13.88
N GLY A 36 -27.94 -12.26 13.90
CA GLY A 36 -28.23 -11.22 14.87
C GLY A 36 -27.25 -10.05 14.79
N PHE A 37 -27.48 -9.03 15.62
CA PHE A 37 -26.66 -7.83 15.67
C PHE A 37 -25.16 -8.15 15.81
N CYS A 38 -24.78 -8.98 16.79
CA CYS A 38 -23.37 -9.22 17.10
C CYS A 38 -22.62 -9.90 15.96
N ALA A 39 -23.24 -10.88 15.29
CA ALA A 39 -22.62 -11.58 14.18
C ALA A 39 -22.54 -10.68 12.93
N GLU A 40 -23.58 -9.90 12.65
CA GLU A 40 -23.58 -8.94 11.53
C GLU A 40 -22.55 -7.82 11.74
N GLN A 41 -22.43 -7.30 12.96
CA GLN A 41 -21.42 -6.31 13.31
C GLN A 41 -20.00 -6.86 13.05
N ALA A 42 -19.72 -8.08 13.52
CA ALA A 42 -18.43 -8.74 13.30
C ALA A 42 -18.18 -9.04 11.81
N TYR A 43 -19.22 -9.41 11.06
CA TYR A 43 -19.15 -9.64 9.62
C TYR A 43 -18.70 -8.37 8.88
N ILE A 44 -19.38 -7.25 9.08
CA ILE A 44 -19.06 -5.98 8.40
C ILE A 44 -17.66 -5.48 8.80
N GLN A 45 -17.30 -5.60 10.08
CA GLN A 45 -15.97 -5.23 10.57
C GLN A 45 -14.86 -6.09 9.93
N ALA A 46 -15.10 -7.39 9.74
CA ALA A 46 -14.14 -8.27 9.08
C ALA A 46 -13.93 -7.91 7.60
N LEU A 47 -14.98 -7.46 6.90
CA LEU A 47 -14.85 -6.97 5.53
C LEU A 47 -14.00 -5.69 5.46
N ALA A 48 -14.22 -4.74 6.37
CA ALA A 48 -13.41 -3.52 6.45
C ALA A 48 -11.95 -3.84 6.79
N ALA A 49 -11.73 -4.73 7.77
CA ALA A 49 -10.39 -5.16 8.18
C ALA A 49 -9.60 -5.86 7.06
N GLU A 50 -10.27 -6.59 6.15
CA GLU A 50 -9.62 -7.19 4.99
C GLU A 50 -9.05 -6.11 4.04
N LEU A 51 -9.78 -5.02 3.81
CA LEU A 51 -9.31 -3.89 2.99
C LEU A 51 -8.12 -3.17 3.64
N ASP A 52 -8.17 -2.99 4.96
CA ASP A 52 -7.07 -2.40 5.73
C ASP A 52 -5.84 -3.33 5.73
N THR A 53 -6.06 -4.65 5.75
CA THR A 53 -5.00 -5.66 5.61
C THR A 53 -4.35 -5.59 4.23
N TRP A 54 -5.12 -5.48 3.14
CA TRP A 54 -4.54 -5.28 1.80
C TRP A 54 -3.72 -4.00 1.70
N THR A 55 -4.17 -2.93 2.35
CA THR A 55 -3.44 -1.66 2.39
C THR A 55 -2.11 -1.81 3.13
N SER A 56 -2.12 -2.32 4.36
CA SER A 56 -0.91 -2.48 5.17
C SER A 56 0.09 -3.48 4.57
N THR A 57 -0.38 -4.63 4.10
CA THR A 57 0.49 -5.65 3.47
C THR A 57 1.09 -5.17 2.15
N SER A 58 0.35 -4.38 1.35
CA SER A 58 0.89 -3.81 0.12
C SER A 58 1.92 -2.71 0.38
N GLN A 59 1.72 -1.87 1.40
CA GLN A 59 2.74 -0.90 1.83
C GLN A 59 4.02 -1.59 2.31
N GLN A 60 3.89 -2.63 3.13
CA GLN A 60 5.04 -3.42 3.57
C GLN A 60 5.81 -4.02 2.39
N LYS A 61 5.10 -4.68 1.45
CA LYS A 61 5.74 -5.30 0.29
C LYS A 61 6.40 -4.27 -0.64
N ALA A 62 5.80 -3.07 -0.79
CA ALA A 62 6.42 -1.99 -1.54
C ALA A 62 7.71 -1.47 -0.87
N ALA A 63 7.74 -1.41 0.46
CA ALA A 63 8.95 -1.08 1.20
C ALA A 63 10.05 -2.16 1.03
N GLU A 64 9.68 -3.44 1.11
CA GLU A 64 10.60 -4.56 0.84
C GLU A 64 11.20 -4.49 -0.57
N LEU A 65 10.37 -4.20 -1.58
CA LEU A 65 10.83 -4.00 -2.97
C LEU A 65 11.81 -2.82 -3.08
N SER A 66 11.53 -1.71 -2.39
CA SER A 66 12.43 -0.56 -2.37
C SER A 66 13.76 -0.88 -1.68
N ASP A 67 13.75 -1.65 -0.59
CA ASP A 67 14.96 -2.01 0.14
C ASP A 67 15.81 -3.00 -0.67
N GLU A 68 15.20 -3.96 -1.35
CA GLU A 68 15.93 -4.84 -2.27
C GLU A 68 16.53 -4.07 -3.45
N ALA A 69 15.82 -3.08 -3.99
CA ALA A 69 16.35 -2.19 -5.03
C ALA A 69 17.60 -1.42 -4.56
N LYS A 70 17.59 -0.85 -3.35
CA LYS A 70 18.77 -0.19 -2.76
C LYS A 70 19.92 -1.16 -2.57
N MET A 71 19.64 -2.34 -2.04
CA MET A 71 20.65 -3.38 -1.82
C MET A 71 21.33 -3.80 -3.13
N LEU A 72 20.54 -4.05 -4.18
CA LEU A 72 21.05 -4.43 -5.49
C LEU A 72 21.78 -3.29 -6.19
N ALA A 73 21.33 -2.04 -6.04
CA ALA A 73 22.04 -0.88 -6.56
C ALA A 73 23.42 -0.70 -5.90
N LEU A 74 23.49 -0.89 -4.58
CA LEU A 74 24.75 -0.86 -3.85
C LEU A 74 25.67 -2.01 -4.27
N ALA A 75 25.14 -3.22 -4.44
CA ALA A 75 25.88 -4.37 -4.93
C ALA A 75 26.43 -4.14 -6.34
N ALA A 76 25.63 -3.60 -7.26
CA ALA A 76 26.04 -3.28 -8.62
C ALA A 76 27.26 -2.34 -8.64
N LEU A 77 27.27 -1.35 -7.75
CA LEU A 77 28.37 -0.43 -7.61
C LEU A 77 29.59 -1.10 -6.94
N ARG A 78 29.39 -1.79 -5.82
CA ARG A 78 30.47 -2.51 -5.11
C ARG A 78 31.21 -3.49 -6.02
N TYR A 79 30.47 -4.25 -6.82
CA TYR A 79 30.99 -5.30 -7.68
C TYR A 79 31.21 -4.86 -9.12
N GLN A 80 31.15 -3.55 -9.43
CA GLN A 80 31.19 -3.02 -10.80
C GLN A 80 32.37 -3.55 -11.65
N GLN A 81 33.52 -3.80 -11.01
CA GLN A 81 34.75 -4.27 -11.66
C GLN A 81 34.93 -5.80 -11.60
N ALA A 82 34.03 -6.52 -10.91
CA ALA A 82 34.03 -7.97 -10.85
C ALA A 82 33.13 -8.55 -11.95
N GLU A 83 33.32 -9.83 -12.26
CA GLU A 83 32.48 -10.55 -13.21
C GLU A 83 30.99 -10.43 -12.87
N ALA A 84 30.65 -10.53 -11.58
CA ALA A 84 29.29 -10.41 -11.04
C ALA A 84 28.65 -9.00 -11.18
N GLY A 85 29.44 -7.96 -11.52
CA GLY A 85 28.97 -6.58 -11.55
C GLY A 85 27.85 -6.35 -12.57
N LYS A 86 27.95 -6.99 -13.74
CA LYS A 86 26.92 -6.89 -14.80
C LYS A 86 25.61 -7.54 -14.39
N GLN A 87 25.67 -8.69 -13.70
CA GLN A 87 24.49 -9.37 -13.14
C GLN A 87 23.83 -8.51 -12.08
N TYR A 88 24.59 -7.98 -11.11
CA TYR A 88 24.00 -7.12 -10.08
C TYR A 88 23.38 -5.85 -10.66
N LEU A 89 24.00 -5.24 -11.68
CA LEU A 89 23.43 -4.08 -12.34
C LEU A 89 22.11 -4.41 -13.08
N ALA A 90 22.01 -5.59 -13.70
CA ALA A 90 20.76 -6.08 -14.29
C ALA A 90 19.66 -6.26 -13.25
N LEU A 91 19.99 -6.94 -12.14
CA LEU A 91 19.07 -7.19 -11.03
C LEU A 91 18.64 -5.86 -10.37
N ALA A 92 19.54 -4.90 -10.21
CA ALA A 92 19.24 -3.57 -9.69
C ALA A 92 18.25 -2.81 -10.58
N ALA A 93 18.42 -2.88 -11.91
CA ALA A 93 17.49 -2.26 -12.85
C ALA A 93 16.07 -2.83 -12.73
N VAL A 94 15.94 -4.16 -12.67
CA VAL A 94 14.65 -4.83 -12.47
C VAL A 94 14.04 -4.47 -11.12
N ALA A 95 14.80 -4.56 -10.04
CA ALA A 95 14.32 -4.24 -8.70
C ALA A 95 13.84 -2.79 -8.59
N GLN A 96 14.57 -1.83 -9.20
CA GLN A 96 14.15 -0.43 -9.24
C GLN A 96 12.86 -0.22 -10.03
N ALA A 97 12.71 -0.88 -11.19
CA ALA A 97 11.49 -0.82 -11.98
C ALA A 97 10.30 -1.37 -11.18
N ARG A 98 10.47 -2.53 -10.54
CA ARG A 98 9.44 -3.18 -9.70
C ARG A 98 9.07 -2.34 -8.48
N ALA A 99 10.05 -1.75 -7.79
CA ALA A 99 9.82 -0.84 -6.66
C ALA A 99 9.02 0.41 -7.08
N THR A 100 9.31 0.95 -8.27
CA THR A 100 8.57 2.10 -8.82
C THR A 100 7.13 1.74 -9.15
N VAL A 101 6.91 0.60 -9.81
CA VAL A 101 5.55 0.08 -10.11
C VAL A 101 4.78 -0.14 -8.81
N ALA A 102 5.40 -0.76 -7.80
CA ALA A 102 4.76 -1.01 -6.51
C ALA A 102 4.37 0.29 -5.78
N ALA A 103 5.24 1.29 -5.78
CA ALA A 103 4.95 2.59 -5.18
C ALA A 103 3.76 3.30 -5.85
N ILE A 104 3.68 3.25 -7.18
CA ILE A 104 2.56 3.82 -7.95
C ILE A 104 1.26 3.06 -7.66
N GLU A 105 1.32 1.73 -7.69
CA GLU A 105 0.17 0.85 -7.41
C GLU A 105 -0.43 1.11 -6.03
N VAL A 106 0.42 1.13 -4.98
CA VAL A 106 -0.01 1.42 -3.60
C VAL A 106 -0.60 2.83 -3.51
N LYS A 107 0.08 3.84 -4.06
CA LYS A 107 -0.37 5.24 -4.03
C LYS A 107 -1.76 5.41 -4.66
N ASN A 108 -2.01 4.74 -5.79
CA ASN A 108 -3.26 4.87 -6.53
C ASN A 108 -4.42 4.11 -5.86
N LYS A 109 -4.15 2.93 -5.28
CA LYS A 109 -5.20 2.05 -4.75
C LYS A 109 -5.53 2.30 -3.27
N GLN A 110 -4.57 2.75 -2.46
CA GLN A 110 -4.79 3.05 -1.04
C GLN A 110 -6.01 3.95 -0.76
N PRO A 111 -6.17 5.13 -1.38
CA PRO A 111 -7.33 5.99 -1.09
C PRO A 111 -8.67 5.33 -1.47
N LEU A 112 -8.68 4.47 -2.49
CA LEU A 112 -9.88 3.74 -2.92
C LEU A 112 -10.27 2.64 -1.92
N LEU A 113 -9.29 1.92 -1.39
CA LEU A 113 -9.50 0.92 -0.33
C LEU A 113 -9.94 1.60 0.97
N ALA A 114 -9.31 2.71 1.35
CA ALA A 114 -9.68 3.48 2.54
C ALA A 114 -11.11 4.04 2.45
N ALA A 115 -11.52 4.54 1.28
CA ALA A 115 -12.89 4.99 1.05
C ALA A 115 -13.91 3.84 1.19
N ALA A 116 -13.61 2.67 0.63
CA ALA A 116 -14.46 1.48 0.78
C ALA A 116 -14.55 1.00 2.24
N SER A 117 -13.41 0.94 2.95
CA SER A 117 -13.36 0.61 4.39
C SER A 117 -14.17 1.61 5.23
N THR A 118 -14.10 2.90 4.90
CA THR A 118 -14.90 3.96 5.55
C THR A 118 -16.40 3.74 5.38
N VAL A 119 -16.86 3.34 4.19
CA VAL A 119 -18.29 3.07 3.96
C VAL A 119 -18.76 1.86 4.77
N LEU A 120 -17.98 0.79 4.81
CA LEU A 120 -18.30 -0.42 5.59
C LEU A 120 -18.31 -0.14 7.10
N THR A 121 -17.34 0.61 7.61
CA THR A 121 -17.31 1.01 9.02
C THR A 121 -18.47 1.95 9.39
N LYS A 122 -18.87 2.86 8.49
CA LYS A 122 -20.11 3.64 8.67
C LYS A 122 -21.36 2.76 8.68
N ALA A 123 -21.45 1.75 7.82
CA ALA A 123 -22.56 0.80 7.83
C ALA A 123 -22.62 0.03 9.18
N ALA A 124 -21.48 -0.41 9.70
CA ALA A 124 -21.39 -1.01 11.04
C ALA A 124 -21.78 -0.03 12.16
N ALA A 125 -21.48 1.28 12.01
CA ALA A 125 -21.91 2.30 12.97
C ALA A 125 -23.44 2.53 12.93
N ASN A 126 -24.05 2.57 11.74
CA ASN A 126 -25.50 2.66 11.59
C ASN A 126 -26.21 1.49 12.28
N LEU A 127 -25.64 0.29 12.12
CA LEU A 127 -26.13 -0.93 12.75
C LEU A 127 -26.04 -0.87 14.28
N ALA A 128 -24.92 -0.39 14.82
CA ALA A 128 -24.73 -0.18 16.25
C ALA A 128 -25.72 0.85 16.81
N GLY A 129 -25.96 1.95 16.09
CA GLY A 129 -26.95 2.95 16.44
C GLY A 129 -28.38 2.39 16.48
N LEU A 130 -28.75 1.60 15.46
CA LEU A 130 -30.03 0.88 15.44
C LEU A 130 -30.17 -0.07 16.63
N HIS A 131 -29.13 -0.85 16.93
CA HIS A 131 -29.15 -1.79 18.05
C HIS A 131 -29.26 -1.08 19.40
N ALA A 132 -28.51 0.01 19.61
CA ALA A 132 -28.61 0.83 20.82
C ALA A 132 -30.02 1.43 20.97
N ALA A 133 -30.63 1.85 19.85
CA ALA A 133 -32.02 2.27 19.86
C ALA A 133 -32.94 1.11 20.26
N ASN A 134 -32.86 -0.06 19.65
CA ASN A 134 -33.81 -1.16 19.94
C ASN A 134 -33.62 -1.79 21.33
N THR A 135 -32.40 -1.81 21.86
CA THR A 135 -32.12 -2.37 23.19
C THR A 135 -32.24 -1.36 24.33
N ARG A 136 -32.69 -0.13 24.03
CA ARG A 136 -32.92 0.90 25.04
C ARG A 136 -33.94 0.43 26.08
N THR A 137 -33.70 0.77 27.35
CA THR A 137 -34.65 0.47 28.42
C THR A 137 -35.63 1.63 28.58
N LEU A 138 -36.84 1.33 29.04
CA LEU A 138 -37.86 2.33 29.34
C LEU A 138 -38.17 2.31 30.83
N SER A 139 -38.13 3.48 31.47
CA SER A 139 -38.60 3.68 32.84
C SER A 139 -39.76 4.67 32.84
N MET A 140 -40.86 4.29 33.49
CA MET A 140 -41.99 5.19 33.73
C MET A 140 -41.69 6.08 34.95
N ALA A 141 -42.23 7.29 34.96
CA ALA A 141 -42.19 8.17 36.12
C ALA A 141 -42.88 7.52 37.33
N GLU A 142 -42.42 7.86 38.53
CA GLU A 142 -43.00 7.38 39.80
C GLU A 142 -44.35 8.05 40.13
N LYS A 143 -44.76 9.06 39.35
CA LYS A 143 -45.99 9.85 39.54
C LYS A 143 -46.62 10.14 38.19
N GLY A 144 -47.93 10.41 38.19
CA GLY A 144 -48.61 10.98 37.03
C GLY A 144 -49.38 12.24 37.41
N THR A 145 -49.64 13.05 36.39
CA THR A 145 -50.15 14.42 36.54
C THR A 145 -51.46 14.58 35.80
N ALA A 146 -52.44 15.18 36.48
CA ALA A 146 -53.65 15.66 35.87
C ALA A 146 -53.38 17.04 35.24
N THR A 147 -53.78 17.24 34.00
CA THR A 147 -53.61 18.51 33.30
C THR A 147 -54.90 18.95 32.62
N ALA A 148 -55.08 20.27 32.54
CA ALA A 148 -56.15 20.89 31.77
C ALA A 148 -55.75 21.12 30.30
N ALA A 149 -54.47 20.95 29.96
CA ALA A 149 -53.97 21.12 28.61
C ALA A 149 -54.37 19.94 27.73
N GLY A 150 -54.97 20.24 26.57
CA GLY A 150 -55.37 19.23 25.61
C GLY A 150 -54.21 18.42 25.04
N LEU A 151 -54.35 17.10 25.00
CA LEU A 151 -53.37 16.19 24.38
C LEU A 151 -53.55 16.04 22.86
N GLY A 152 -54.66 16.53 22.29
CA GLY A 152 -54.94 16.49 20.86
C GLY A 152 -55.22 15.09 20.28
N VAL A 153 -55.38 14.06 21.12
CA VAL A 153 -55.69 12.68 20.70
C VAL A 153 -57.19 12.46 20.46
N LEU A 154 -58.05 13.22 21.14
CA LEU A 154 -59.51 13.18 21.01
C LEU A 154 -60.02 14.52 20.47
N ASP A 155 -61.12 14.49 19.70
CA ASP A 155 -61.75 15.69 19.12
C ASP A 155 -62.27 16.67 20.20
N SER A 156 -62.51 16.19 21.42
CA SER A 156 -62.82 17.02 22.58
C SER A 156 -62.45 16.31 23.89
N GLY A 157 -62.13 17.09 24.92
CA GLY A 157 -61.83 16.61 26.28
C GLY A 157 -61.58 17.77 27.24
N ASN A 158 -61.92 17.59 28.51
CA ASN A 158 -61.79 18.66 29.52
C ASN A 158 -60.85 18.27 30.68
N LYS A 159 -60.32 17.04 30.65
CA LYS A 159 -59.44 16.45 31.67
C LYS A 159 -58.47 15.51 30.98
N TYR A 160 -57.19 15.60 31.35
CA TYR A 160 -56.14 14.81 30.75
C TYR A 160 -55.23 14.27 31.84
N CYS A 161 -54.71 13.07 31.59
CA CYS A 161 -53.76 12.42 32.46
C CYS A 161 -52.46 12.20 31.70
N THR A 162 -51.33 12.52 32.31
CA THR A 162 -50.01 12.41 31.69
C THR A 162 -49.05 11.70 32.64
N ALA A 163 -48.24 10.79 32.09
CA ALA A 163 -47.09 10.22 32.76
C ALA A 163 -45.89 10.27 31.81
N GLU A 164 -44.72 10.61 32.34
CA GLU A 164 -43.48 10.65 31.56
C GLU A 164 -42.83 9.27 31.50
N ALA A 165 -42.25 8.93 30.34
CA ALA A 165 -41.46 7.73 30.16
C ALA A 165 -40.08 8.13 29.63
N THR A 166 -39.02 7.73 30.34
CA THR A 166 -37.63 8.02 29.95
C THR A 166 -37.02 6.80 29.29
N ALA A 167 -36.44 7.00 28.10
CA ALA A 167 -35.69 5.97 27.40
C ALA A 167 -34.19 6.12 27.66
N THR A 168 -33.52 5.04 28.10
CA THR A 168 -32.07 5.02 28.33
C THR A 168 -31.40 4.11 27.31
N LEU A 169 -30.48 4.66 26.52
CA LEU A 169 -29.72 3.89 25.53
C LEU A 169 -28.71 2.96 26.23
N GLN A 170 -28.55 1.75 25.68
CA GLN A 170 -27.46 0.86 26.10
C GLN A 170 -26.22 1.11 25.26
N ALA A 171 -25.09 1.34 25.92
CA ALA A 171 -23.80 1.56 25.25
C ALA A 171 -23.07 0.26 24.88
N VAL A 172 -23.47 -0.88 25.45
CA VAL A 172 -22.78 -2.17 25.28
C VAL A 172 -23.80 -3.28 25.02
N ALA A 173 -23.60 -4.04 23.94
CA ALA A 173 -24.38 -5.22 23.65
C ALA A 173 -23.77 -6.47 24.32
N ASN A 174 -24.61 -7.33 24.91
CA ASN A 174 -24.17 -8.62 25.42
C ASN A 174 -24.18 -9.67 24.30
N CYS A 175 -22.99 -9.97 23.76
CA CYS A 175 -22.82 -10.89 22.65
C CYS A 175 -22.41 -12.32 23.03
N LYS A 176 -22.49 -12.69 24.32
CA LYS A 176 -21.97 -13.99 24.82
C LYS A 176 -22.61 -15.20 24.14
N THR A 177 -23.93 -15.16 23.92
CA THR A 177 -24.68 -16.27 23.31
C THR A 177 -24.42 -16.41 21.81
N ALA A 178 -23.87 -15.38 21.16
CA ALA A 178 -23.57 -15.37 19.72
C ALA A 178 -22.10 -15.68 19.39
N ALA A 179 -21.27 -16.07 20.38
CA ALA A 179 -19.83 -16.21 20.22
C ALA A 179 -19.41 -17.12 19.04
N ALA A 180 -20.05 -18.28 18.89
CA ALA A 180 -19.74 -19.21 17.79
C ALA A 180 -20.05 -18.61 16.40
N ASN A 181 -21.12 -17.84 16.30
CA ASN A 181 -21.53 -17.19 15.06
C ASN A 181 -20.64 -15.99 14.74
N ILE A 182 -20.21 -15.24 15.76
CA ILE A 182 -19.22 -14.18 15.63
C ILE A 182 -17.91 -14.72 15.04
N GLU A 183 -17.40 -15.85 15.55
CA GLU A 183 -16.15 -16.44 15.03
C GLU A 183 -16.28 -16.91 13.57
N LYS A 184 -17.46 -17.37 13.15
CA LYS A 184 -17.73 -17.67 11.73
C LYS A 184 -17.84 -16.40 10.89
N ALA A 185 -18.58 -15.40 11.37
CA ALA A 185 -18.78 -14.12 10.70
C ALA A 185 -17.46 -13.35 10.49
N LYS A 186 -16.52 -13.45 11.43
CA LYS A 186 -15.16 -12.88 11.29
C LYS A 186 -14.38 -13.40 10.08
N LYS A 187 -14.79 -14.52 9.48
CA LYS A 187 -14.17 -15.07 8.27
C LYS A 187 -14.66 -14.41 6.98
N ALA A 188 -15.59 -13.45 7.05
CA ALA A 188 -16.15 -12.78 5.88
C ALA A 188 -15.09 -12.13 4.98
N GLY A 189 -13.98 -11.62 5.55
CA GLY A 189 -12.85 -11.12 4.78
C GLY A 189 -12.28 -12.12 3.77
N THR A 190 -12.27 -13.42 4.11
CA THR A 190 -11.71 -14.46 3.26
C THR A 190 -12.51 -14.72 1.98
N VAL A 191 -13.80 -14.36 1.98
CA VAL A 191 -14.68 -14.47 0.81
C VAL A 191 -14.91 -13.11 0.13
N PHE A 192 -14.21 -12.04 0.57
CA PHE A 192 -14.43 -10.68 0.06
C PHE A 192 -14.34 -10.60 -1.46
N LEU A 193 -13.41 -11.33 -2.09
CA LEU A 193 -13.23 -11.30 -3.55
C LEU A 193 -14.24 -12.15 -4.32
N THR A 194 -14.74 -13.23 -3.74
CA THR A 194 -15.49 -14.27 -4.47
C THR A 194 -16.98 -14.28 -4.14
N ALA A 195 -17.39 -13.77 -2.99
CA ALA A 195 -18.78 -13.83 -2.54
C ALA A 195 -19.74 -13.14 -3.53
N THR A 196 -20.94 -13.67 -3.68
CA THR A 196 -21.98 -13.05 -4.52
C THR A 196 -23.03 -12.34 -3.69
N ASP A 197 -23.16 -12.71 -2.42
CA ASP A 197 -24.11 -12.15 -1.47
C ASP A 197 -23.42 -11.78 -0.15
N PHE A 198 -23.67 -10.57 0.33
CA PHE A 198 -23.18 -10.08 1.62
C PHE A 198 -24.35 -9.85 2.57
N LYS A 199 -24.29 -10.48 3.74
CA LYS A 199 -25.34 -10.37 4.76
C LYS A 199 -25.22 -9.09 5.57
N ILE A 200 -25.61 -7.99 4.94
CA ILE A 200 -25.59 -6.63 5.50
C ILE A 200 -26.97 -6.03 5.32
N ARG A 201 -27.59 -5.55 6.40
CA ARG A 201 -28.86 -4.82 6.35
C ARG A 201 -28.66 -3.43 5.79
N ALA A 202 -29.55 -3.06 4.86
CA ALA A 202 -29.68 -1.69 4.40
C ALA A 202 -30.66 -0.91 5.29
N PRO A 203 -30.65 0.44 5.22
CA PRO A 203 -31.61 1.26 5.96
C PRO A 203 -33.09 0.90 5.75
N THR A 204 -33.45 0.37 4.58
CA THR A 204 -34.81 -0.10 4.28
C THR A 204 -35.24 -1.29 5.14
N ASP A 205 -34.28 -2.07 5.63
CA ASP A 205 -34.48 -3.25 6.47
C ASP A 205 -34.38 -2.90 7.96
N PHE A 206 -34.06 -1.66 8.31
CA PHE A 206 -34.00 -1.21 9.69
C PHE A 206 -35.42 -1.10 10.24
N LYS A 207 -35.68 -1.85 11.31
CA LYS A 207 -36.94 -1.79 12.07
C LYS A 207 -36.62 -1.31 13.47
N LEU A 208 -37.27 -0.22 13.86
CA LEU A 208 -37.27 0.21 15.25
C LEU A 208 -38.30 -0.60 16.03
N ASP A 209 -37.94 -0.94 17.26
CA ASP A 209 -38.87 -1.59 18.19
C ASP A 209 -40.06 -0.68 18.45
N GLY A 210 -41.26 -1.25 18.35
CA GLY A 210 -42.52 -0.56 18.57
C GLY A 210 -42.68 -0.13 20.03
N LEU A 211 -43.34 1.00 20.27
CA LEU A 211 -43.74 1.43 21.62
C LEU A 211 -45.17 0.96 21.89
N LYS A 212 -45.32 0.10 22.90
CA LYS A 212 -46.64 -0.32 23.41
C LYS A 212 -46.96 0.50 24.65
N VAL A 213 -47.96 1.37 24.55
CA VAL A 213 -48.55 2.10 25.68
C VAL A 213 -49.81 1.35 26.12
N GLN A 214 -49.97 1.15 27.42
CA GLN A 214 -51.11 0.46 28.00
C GLN A 214 -51.66 1.28 29.16
N THR A 215 -52.98 1.22 29.32
CA THR A 215 -53.69 1.85 30.42
C THR A 215 -54.50 0.82 31.17
N GLU A 216 -54.42 0.86 32.49
CA GLU A 216 -55.27 0.08 33.38
C GLU A 216 -56.30 1.04 34.00
N ILE A 217 -57.57 0.62 34.06
CA ILE A 217 -58.63 1.42 34.65
C ILE A 217 -59.24 0.62 35.80
N LYS A 218 -59.34 1.24 36.97
CA LYS A 218 -59.97 0.68 38.16
C LYS A 218 -61.16 1.56 38.54
N GLY A 219 -62.29 0.91 38.87
CA GLY A 219 -63.50 1.61 39.30
C GLY A 219 -64.20 2.35 38.16
N THR A 220 -64.91 3.41 38.51
CA THR A 220 -65.58 4.31 37.54
C THR A 220 -64.77 5.58 37.41
N VAL A 221 -64.33 5.92 36.21
CA VAL A 221 -63.71 7.21 35.91
C VAL A 221 -64.68 7.99 35.02
N ASN A 222 -65.38 8.96 35.60
CA ASN A 222 -66.41 9.70 34.88
C ASN A 222 -65.97 11.13 34.49
N THR A 223 -66.60 11.67 33.46
CA THR A 223 -66.31 13.02 32.92
C THR A 223 -66.85 14.16 33.78
N GLY A 224 -67.71 13.87 34.75
CA GLY A 224 -68.29 14.85 35.68
C GLY A 224 -67.40 15.13 36.91
N ASN A 225 -66.47 14.22 37.22
CA ASN A 225 -65.61 14.30 38.39
C ASN A 225 -64.22 14.86 38.05
N THR A 226 -63.57 15.49 39.03
CA THR A 226 -62.21 16.02 38.90
C THR A 226 -61.17 14.91 38.97
N ILE A 227 -60.43 14.72 37.87
CA ILE A 227 -59.18 13.94 37.85
C ILE A 227 -58.07 14.73 38.55
N SER A 228 -57.23 14.03 39.32
CA SER A 228 -56.12 14.57 40.09
C SER A 228 -54.87 13.70 39.97
N ASP A 229 -53.73 14.24 40.38
CA ASP A 229 -52.43 13.58 40.30
C ASP A 229 -52.40 12.24 41.04
N MET A 230 -51.66 11.28 40.48
CA MET A 230 -51.28 10.06 41.19
C MET A 230 -49.87 10.21 41.77
N THR A 231 -49.72 10.02 43.08
CA THR A 231 -48.50 10.37 43.81
C THR A 231 -47.47 9.26 43.93
N ASP A 232 -47.81 8.02 43.58
CA ASP A 232 -46.97 6.83 43.78
C ASP A 232 -46.99 5.84 42.61
N ALA A 233 -47.55 6.25 41.46
CA ALA A 233 -47.50 5.52 40.20
C ALA A 233 -47.78 6.44 39.00
N PRO A 234 -47.36 6.04 37.79
CA PRO A 234 -47.72 6.72 36.55
C PRO A 234 -49.22 6.55 36.28
N GLY A 235 -49.98 7.64 36.35
CA GLY A 235 -51.43 7.60 36.23
C GLY A 235 -52.13 8.80 36.87
N CYS A 236 -53.44 8.71 37.01
CA CYS A 236 -54.26 9.71 37.70
C CYS A 236 -55.39 9.06 38.48
N VAL A 237 -55.94 9.78 39.45
CA VAL A 237 -57.04 9.32 40.29
C VAL A 237 -58.27 10.20 40.11
N GLU A 238 -59.46 9.62 40.28
CA GLU A 238 -60.70 10.37 40.34
C GLU A 238 -61.10 10.54 41.81
N ASN A 239 -60.63 11.62 42.45
CA ASN A 239 -60.91 11.87 43.87
C ASN A 239 -60.95 13.37 44.27
N GLY A 240 -60.93 14.29 43.29
CA GLY A 240 -60.87 15.74 43.53
C GLY A 240 -59.66 16.27 44.31
N SER A 241 -58.75 15.38 44.71
CA SER A 241 -57.48 15.64 45.37
C SER A 241 -56.47 14.56 44.94
N PRO A 242 -55.15 14.84 45.01
CA PRO A 242 -54.13 13.85 44.69
C PRO A 242 -54.27 12.57 45.53
N GLY A 243 -53.96 11.42 44.93
CA GLY A 243 -54.08 10.11 45.59
C GLY A 243 -53.07 9.09 45.07
N GLY A 244 -53.12 7.86 45.59
CA GLY A 244 -52.19 6.79 45.22
C GLY A 244 -52.83 5.65 44.42
N LYS A 245 -52.04 4.64 44.07
CA LYS A 245 -52.44 3.43 43.33
C LYS A 245 -53.55 2.61 44.00
N SER A 246 -53.73 2.78 45.31
CA SER A 246 -54.79 2.11 46.08
C SER A 246 -56.18 2.71 45.85
N SER A 247 -56.27 3.90 45.24
CA SER A 247 -57.53 4.63 45.01
C SER A 247 -58.60 3.75 44.34
N SER A 248 -59.86 3.99 44.71
CA SER A 248 -61.00 3.20 44.22
C SER A 248 -61.29 3.45 42.74
N ASN A 249 -61.06 4.67 42.27
CA ASN A 249 -61.22 5.11 40.89
C ASN A 249 -59.90 5.68 40.37
N ALA A 250 -59.27 5.00 39.42
CA ALA A 250 -57.94 5.38 38.94
C ALA A 250 -57.67 4.93 37.50
N ILE A 251 -56.76 5.66 36.85
CA ILE A 251 -56.13 5.30 35.58
C ILE A 251 -54.65 5.06 35.88
N GLY A 252 -54.18 3.83 35.71
CA GLY A 252 -52.75 3.50 35.70
C GLY A 252 -52.22 3.46 34.27
N MET A 253 -50.95 3.83 34.07
CA MET A 253 -50.30 3.85 32.77
C MET A 253 -49.02 3.03 32.82
N THR A 254 -48.72 2.32 31.74
CA THR A 254 -47.41 1.71 31.55
C THR A 254 -47.03 1.76 30.08
N ALA A 255 -45.73 1.74 29.82
CA ALA A 255 -45.21 1.63 28.48
C ALA A 255 -44.08 0.61 28.44
N SER A 256 -43.93 -0.04 27.30
CA SER A 256 -42.91 -1.05 27.07
C SER A 256 -42.56 -1.09 25.58
N TYR A 257 -41.33 -1.46 25.25
CA TYR A 257 -40.97 -1.73 23.86
C TYR A 257 -41.35 -3.15 23.45
N THR A 258 -41.77 -3.31 22.20
CA THR A 258 -41.97 -4.59 21.54
C THR A 258 -40.78 -4.88 20.65
N SER A 259 -40.16 -6.05 20.80
CA SER A 259 -39.02 -6.44 19.98
C SER A 259 -39.44 -6.78 18.56
N ALA A 260 -38.82 -6.15 17.58
CA ALA A 260 -38.86 -6.63 16.20
C ALA A 260 -37.96 -7.86 16.04
N ALA A 261 -38.43 -8.86 15.29
CA ALA A 261 -37.59 -9.99 14.92
C ALA A 261 -36.42 -9.53 14.05
N PHE A 262 -35.23 -10.08 14.29
CA PHE A 262 -34.10 -9.88 13.40
C PHE A 262 -34.39 -10.50 12.04
N ALA A 263 -34.11 -9.75 10.97
CA ALA A 263 -34.12 -10.23 9.60
C ALA A 263 -32.75 -9.94 8.98
N ALA A 264 -32.09 -10.95 8.45
CA ALA A 264 -30.80 -10.77 7.79
C ALA A 264 -30.98 -9.96 6.49
N GLY A 265 -30.09 -8.99 6.28
CA GLY A 265 -30.00 -8.23 5.04
C GLY A 265 -29.31 -9.01 3.93
N SER A 266 -29.33 -8.46 2.72
CA SER A 266 -28.65 -9.01 1.55
C SER A 266 -28.23 -7.88 0.61
N ILE A 267 -26.92 -7.77 0.40
CA ILE A 267 -26.31 -6.86 -0.58
C ILE A 267 -25.60 -7.71 -1.63
N ARG A 268 -26.02 -7.56 -2.88
CA ARG A 268 -25.37 -8.20 -4.03
C ARG A 268 -24.64 -7.12 -4.83
N PRO A 269 -23.30 -7.10 -4.84
CA PRO A 269 -22.54 -6.12 -5.61
C PRO A 269 -22.87 -6.24 -7.09
N SER A 270 -23.24 -5.12 -7.74
CA SER A 270 -23.42 -5.10 -9.19
C SER A 270 -22.08 -5.20 -9.90
N THR A 271 -22.08 -5.78 -11.11
CA THR A 271 -20.91 -5.81 -11.99
C THR A 271 -20.68 -4.47 -12.70
N SER A 272 -21.74 -3.67 -12.87
CA SER A 272 -21.67 -2.31 -13.40
C SER A 272 -21.43 -1.30 -12.26
N ALA A 273 -20.71 -0.22 -12.57
CA ALA A 273 -20.70 0.96 -11.70
C ALA A 273 -22.14 1.47 -11.62
N GLY A 274 -22.76 1.32 -10.44
CA GLY A 274 -24.00 2.03 -10.17
C GLY A 274 -23.70 3.52 -10.17
N ALA A 275 -24.66 4.34 -10.61
CA ALA A 275 -24.58 5.76 -10.31
C ALA A 275 -24.53 5.89 -8.78
N ILE A 276 -23.34 6.14 -8.24
CA ILE A 276 -23.24 6.76 -6.93
C ILE A 276 -23.94 8.09 -7.13
N SER A 277 -24.85 8.44 -6.24
CA SER A 277 -25.27 9.82 -6.14
C SER A 277 -24.04 10.62 -5.72
N ASP A 278 -23.21 11.01 -6.69
CA ASP A 278 -22.33 12.17 -6.62
C ASP A 278 -23.26 13.37 -6.50
N GLN A 279 -23.80 13.53 -5.32
CA GLN A 279 -24.37 14.78 -4.90
C GLN A 279 -23.42 15.28 -3.81
N PRO A 280 -22.43 16.11 -4.17
CA PRO A 280 -22.20 17.31 -3.38
C PRO A 280 -23.45 18.20 -3.53
N GLY A 281 -24.60 17.71 -3.09
CA GLY A 281 -25.90 18.23 -3.50
C GLY A 281 -26.68 18.60 -2.28
N ASP A 282 -26.66 19.90 -2.01
CA ASP A 282 -27.35 20.58 -0.93
C ASP A 282 -26.70 20.42 0.46
N LEU A 283 -25.87 21.40 0.86
CA LEU A 283 -25.36 21.52 2.23
C LEU A 283 -26.50 21.63 3.27
N SER A 284 -27.75 21.87 2.86
CA SER A 284 -28.91 21.81 3.75
C SER A 284 -29.40 20.37 4.05
N LYS A 285 -28.83 19.35 3.40
CA LYS A 285 -29.18 17.93 3.60
C LYS A 285 -27.94 17.11 3.93
N THR A 286 -27.83 16.66 5.17
CA THR A 286 -26.76 15.73 5.59
C THR A 286 -27.28 14.30 5.56
N PRO A 287 -26.73 13.41 4.72
CA PRO A 287 -27.11 12.00 4.75
C PRO A 287 -26.71 11.37 6.08
N ILE A 288 -27.69 10.77 6.78
CA ILE A 288 -27.51 10.21 8.13
C ILE A 288 -27.16 8.71 8.07
N LEU A 289 -27.65 7.98 7.06
CA LEU A 289 -27.50 6.54 6.93
C LEU A 289 -26.80 6.16 5.62
N THR A 290 -25.97 5.13 5.70
CA THR A 290 -25.30 4.49 4.55
C THR A 290 -26.29 3.60 3.82
N THR A 291 -26.51 3.87 2.54
CA THR A 291 -27.46 3.17 1.68
C THR A 291 -26.93 1.82 1.17
N ALA A 292 -27.84 0.97 0.69
CA ALA A 292 -27.48 -0.29 0.03
C ALA A 292 -26.55 -0.07 -1.18
N THR A 293 -26.81 0.98 -1.96
CA THR A 293 -26.02 1.33 -3.15
C THR A 293 -24.59 1.72 -2.78
N GLU A 294 -24.42 2.52 -1.73
CA GLU A 294 -23.07 2.90 -1.25
C GLU A 294 -22.29 1.68 -0.74
N ILE A 295 -22.94 0.79 0.01
CA ILE A 295 -22.30 -0.45 0.50
C ILE A 295 -21.89 -1.35 -0.68
N SER A 296 -22.81 -1.57 -1.62
CA SER A 296 -22.57 -2.36 -2.84
C SER A 296 -21.38 -1.82 -3.64
N GLU A 297 -21.35 -0.51 -3.85
CA GLU A 297 -20.27 0.15 -4.58
C GLU A 297 -18.93 0.12 -3.82
N ALA A 298 -18.95 0.27 -2.50
CA ALA A 298 -17.75 0.13 -1.68
C ALA A 298 -17.15 -1.27 -1.81
N ILE A 299 -17.97 -2.32 -1.77
CA ILE A 299 -17.51 -3.70 -2.00
C ILE A 299 -16.94 -3.85 -3.40
N ARG A 300 -17.64 -3.34 -4.43
CA ARG A 300 -17.18 -3.39 -5.83
C ARG A 300 -15.83 -2.68 -6.01
N LYS A 301 -15.71 -1.45 -5.52
CA LYS A 301 -14.46 -0.66 -5.56
C LYS A 301 -13.34 -1.35 -4.78
N GLY A 302 -13.63 -1.90 -3.60
CA GLY A 302 -12.67 -2.69 -2.82
C GLY A 302 -12.11 -3.86 -3.63
N ARG A 303 -12.99 -4.65 -4.27
CA ARG A 303 -12.61 -5.79 -5.10
C ARG A 303 -11.72 -5.39 -6.28
N SER A 304 -12.14 -4.39 -7.05
CA SER A 304 -11.42 -3.95 -8.24
C SER A 304 -10.06 -3.30 -7.94
N ASN A 305 -9.82 -2.89 -6.69
CA ASN A 305 -8.62 -2.18 -6.27
C ASN A 305 -7.74 -2.98 -5.30
N LYS A 306 -7.87 -4.30 -5.24
CA LYS A 306 -6.84 -5.12 -4.58
C LYS A 306 -5.47 -4.83 -5.23
N PRO A 307 -4.44 -4.43 -4.47
CA PRO A 307 -3.13 -4.14 -5.04
C PRO A 307 -2.48 -5.41 -5.61
N ALA A 308 -1.91 -5.28 -6.81
CA ALA A 308 -1.15 -6.34 -7.45
C ALA A 308 0.31 -5.89 -7.54
N LEU A 309 1.15 -6.42 -6.64
CA LEU A 309 2.55 -6.03 -6.55
C LEU A 309 3.47 -7.07 -7.21
N PRO A 310 4.55 -6.62 -7.87
CA PRO A 310 5.54 -7.53 -8.43
C PRO A 310 6.27 -8.30 -7.31
N LYS A 311 6.83 -9.45 -7.67
CA LYS A 311 7.69 -10.24 -6.78
C LYS A 311 9.03 -9.54 -6.54
N LEU A 312 9.66 -9.84 -5.41
CA LEU A 312 11.07 -9.52 -5.20
C LEU A 312 11.93 -10.27 -6.22
N VAL A 313 13.07 -9.72 -6.59
CA VAL A 313 14.09 -10.41 -7.39
C VAL A 313 14.61 -11.64 -6.65
N SER A 314 14.73 -11.59 -5.32
CA SER A 314 15.09 -12.75 -4.50
C SER A 314 14.06 -13.89 -4.52
N GLU A 315 12.84 -13.67 -5.01
CA GLU A 315 11.80 -14.72 -5.12
C GLU A 315 11.83 -15.43 -6.49
N GLU A 316 12.78 -15.08 -7.36
CA GLU A 316 12.82 -15.51 -8.76
C GLU A 316 14.00 -16.44 -9.07
N THR A 317 13.91 -17.13 -10.20
CA THR A 317 15.02 -17.83 -10.86
C THR A 317 15.43 -17.09 -12.13
N SER A 318 16.57 -17.45 -12.72
CA SER A 318 16.96 -16.93 -14.03
C SER A 318 15.92 -17.21 -15.13
N ASN A 319 15.12 -18.28 -15.00
CA ASN A 319 14.04 -18.57 -15.95
C ASN A 319 12.86 -17.60 -15.80
N SER A 320 12.39 -17.37 -14.58
CA SER A 320 11.24 -16.50 -14.36
C SER A 320 11.59 -15.03 -14.59
N ILE A 321 12.75 -14.57 -14.12
CA ILE A 321 13.18 -13.18 -14.29
C ILE A 321 13.51 -12.83 -15.75
N ALA A 322 13.89 -13.81 -16.58
CA ALA A 322 14.18 -13.57 -17.99
C ALA A 322 12.94 -13.10 -18.78
N THR A 323 11.73 -13.39 -18.28
CA THR A 323 10.48 -12.90 -18.87
C THR A 323 10.13 -11.46 -18.46
N ASP A 324 10.86 -10.89 -17.49
CA ASP A 324 10.71 -9.49 -17.09
C ASP A 324 11.20 -8.59 -18.23
N THR A 325 10.34 -7.69 -18.70
CA THR A 325 10.64 -6.78 -19.82
C THR A 325 11.88 -5.93 -19.57
N THR A 326 12.14 -5.55 -18.31
CA THR A 326 13.33 -4.78 -17.93
C THR A 326 14.58 -5.65 -18.03
N MET A 327 14.50 -6.91 -17.60
CA MET A 327 15.61 -7.87 -17.70
C MET A 327 15.95 -8.18 -19.16
N ALA A 328 14.94 -8.49 -19.96
CA ALA A 328 15.09 -8.77 -21.39
C ALA A 328 15.74 -7.61 -22.15
N ALA A 329 15.26 -6.38 -21.91
CA ALA A 329 15.85 -5.18 -22.51
C ALA A 329 17.30 -4.95 -22.06
N TYR A 330 17.58 -5.15 -20.77
CA TYR A 330 18.93 -5.00 -20.23
C TYR A 330 19.90 -6.03 -20.81
N ALA A 331 19.52 -7.31 -20.83
CA ALA A 331 20.34 -8.40 -21.37
C ALA A 331 20.67 -8.18 -22.85
N LYS A 332 19.68 -7.72 -23.63
CA LYS A 332 19.89 -7.34 -25.03
C LYS A 332 20.96 -6.26 -25.17
N GLN A 333 20.86 -5.16 -24.42
CA GLN A 333 21.83 -4.07 -24.52
C GLN A 333 23.23 -4.45 -24.03
N MET A 334 23.34 -5.18 -22.92
CA MET A 334 24.63 -5.54 -22.33
C MET A 334 25.41 -6.59 -23.12
N LEU A 335 24.71 -7.48 -23.81
CA LEU A 335 25.35 -8.56 -24.57
C LEU A 335 25.59 -8.18 -26.04
N GLN A 336 24.89 -7.19 -26.58
CA GLN A 336 25.12 -6.67 -27.94
C GLN A 336 26.40 -5.82 -28.08
N THR A 337 27.02 -5.38 -26.98
CA THR A 337 28.25 -4.58 -27.03
C THR A 337 29.50 -5.47 -27.08
N GLY A 338 29.92 -5.85 -28.28
CA GLY A 338 31.26 -6.38 -28.53
C GLY A 338 31.48 -6.68 -30.01
N SER A 339 32.29 -5.88 -30.72
CA SER A 339 32.66 -6.11 -32.13
C SER A 339 33.64 -7.29 -32.28
N GLY A 340 33.16 -8.50 -32.00
CA GLY A 340 33.88 -9.77 -32.15
C GLY A 340 32.98 -10.87 -32.70
N LYS A 341 33.54 -11.91 -33.31
CA LYS A 341 32.82 -12.99 -34.04
C LYS A 341 31.72 -13.74 -33.25
N ASN A 342 31.58 -13.50 -31.95
CA ASN A 342 30.53 -14.05 -31.07
C ASN A 342 29.62 -12.96 -30.48
N THR A 343 29.44 -11.83 -31.17
CA THR A 343 28.41 -10.86 -30.75
C THR A 343 27.06 -11.50 -30.97
N PRO A 344 26.20 -11.58 -29.95
CA PRO A 344 24.85 -12.04 -30.15
C PRO A 344 24.15 -11.14 -31.16
N THR A 345 23.56 -11.75 -32.18
CA THR A 345 22.92 -11.03 -33.28
C THR A 345 21.65 -10.34 -32.80
N ALA A 346 21.22 -9.27 -33.47
CA ALA A 346 19.99 -8.54 -33.12
C ALA A 346 18.70 -9.40 -33.11
N THR A 347 18.80 -10.60 -33.68
CA THR A 347 17.77 -11.65 -33.80
C THR A 347 17.71 -12.64 -32.63
N GLU A 348 18.63 -12.57 -31.66
CA GLU A 348 18.60 -13.49 -30.52
C GLU A 348 17.48 -13.17 -29.52
N ASP A 349 16.84 -14.22 -29.02
CA ASP A 349 15.76 -14.13 -28.03
C ASP A 349 16.28 -13.44 -26.75
N PRO A 350 15.74 -12.26 -26.37
CA PRO A 350 16.11 -11.55 -25.17
C PRO A 350 16.00 -12.40 -23.88
N THR A 351 15.10 -13.39 -23.89
CA THR A 351 14.91 -14.32 -22.77
C THR A 351 16.09 -15.30 -22.66
N ALA A 352 16.61 -15.78 -23.79
CA ALA A 352 17.80 -16.65 -23.82
C ALA A 352 19.06 -15.89 -23.36
N LEU A 353 19.20 -14.64 -23.83
CA LEU A 353 20.26 -13.73 -23.40
C LEU A 353 20.22 -13.45 -21.88
N ALA A 354 19.02 -13.23 -21.34
CA ALA A 354 18.84 -13.03 -19.91
C ALA A 354 19.22 -14.27 -19.08
N LYS A 355 18.91 -15.49 -19.54
CA LYS A 355 19.35 -16.73 -18.88
C LYS A 355 20.87 -16.89 -18.93
N GLN A 356 21.48 -16.59 -20.08
CA GLN A 356 22.93 -16.66 -20.26
C GLN A 356 23.67 -15.72 -19.30
N LEU A 357 23.13 -14.52 -19.05
CA LEU A 357 23.71 -13.55 -18.12
C LEU A 357 23.95 -14.13 -16.71
N PHE A 358 23.10 -15.07 -16.27
CA PHE A 358 23.18 -15.69 -14.95
C PHE A 358 23.86 -17.08 -14.95
N GLY A 359 24.40 -17.52 -16.08
CA GLY A 359 25.09 -18.81 -16.19
C GLY A 359 24.18 -19.99 -16.55
N GLY A 360 22.94 -19.74 -16.99
CA GLY A 360 22.03 -20.77 -17.46
C GLY A 360 20.60 -20.66 -16.90
N PRO A 361 19.70 -21.57 -17.31
CA PRO A 361 18.34 -21.64 -16.77
C PRO A 361 18.33 -22.07 -15.30
N ASP A 362 17.24 -21.72 -14.60
CA ASP A 362 16.92 -22.14 -13.21
C ASP A 362 17.93 -21.77 -12.11
N VAL A 363 18.81 -20.81 -12.37
CA VAL A 363 19.69 -20.26 -11.35
C VAL A 363 18.85 -19.54 -10.29
N ASN A 364 18.90 -20.03 -9.06
CA ASN A 364 18.21 -19.41 -7.93
C ASN A 364 18.87 -18.08 -7.58
N LEU A 365 18.16 -16.97 -7.78
CA LEU A 365 18.74 -15.63 -7.62
C LEU A 365 19.03 -15.30 -6.16
N LYS A 366 18.21 -15.80 -5.24
CA LYS A 366 18.44 -15.63 -3.81
C LYS A 366 19.78 -16.19 -3.37
N THR A 367 20.03 -17.47 -3.60
CA THR A 367 21.24 -18.13 -3.10
C THR A 367 22.48 -17.70 -3.90
N SER A 368 22.33 -17.46 -5.21
CA SER A 368 23.47 -17.17 -6.09
C SER A 368 23.95 -15.72 -6.03
N PHE A 369 23.09 -14.78 -5.66
CA PHE A 369 23.39 -13.35 -5.65
C PHE A 369 23.05 -12.71 -4.31
N ILE A 370 21.80 -12.82 -3.86
CA ILE A 370 21.31 -12.03 -2.71
C ILE A 370 21.94 -12.46 -1.39
N ASP A 371 22.03 -13.77 -1.12
CA ASP A 371 22.58 -14.27 0.14
C ASP A 371 24.09 -13.98 0.27
N LYS A 372 24.80 -13.79 -0.85
CA LYS A 372 26.22 -13.39 -0.83
C LYS A 372 26.40 -11.97 -0.27
N LEU A 373 25.43 -11.09 -0.47
CA LEU A 373 25.44 -9.71 0.03
C LEU A 373 25.29 -9.61 1.56
N ARG A 374 24.91 -10.73 2.20
CA ARG A 374 24.79 -10.86 3.67
C ARG A 374 26.10 -11.27 4.33
N ASN A 375 27.00 -11.87 3.55
CA ASN A 375 28.23 -12.48 4.05
C ASN A 375 29.48 -11.69 3.65
N ASP A 376 29.33 -10.70 2.78
CA ASP A 376 30.40 -9.80 2.43
C ASP A 376 30.68 -8.79 3.57
N GLU A 377 31.84 -8.13 3.56
CA GLU A 377 32.14 -7.09 4.56
C GLU A 377 32.80 -5.90 3.88
N THR A 378 32.46 -4.69 4.30
CA THR A 378 33.17 -3.45 3.91
C THR A 378 33.38 -2.57 5.13
N LYS A 379 34.56 -1.95 5.18
CA LYS A 379 34.91 -0.90 6.14
C LYS A 379 35.07 0.42 5.38
N ILE A 380 34.25 1.40 5.75
CA ILE A 380 34.22 2.74 5.17
C ILE A 380 34.73 3.70 6.23
N ASN A 381 35.87 4.32 5.95
CA ASN A 381 36.42 5.37 6.82
C ASN A 381 35.79 6.71 6.45
N SER A 382 35.17 7.37 7.44
CA SER A 382 34.49 8.66 7.32
C SER A 382 35.02 9.62 8.38
N GLY A 383 36.21 10.17 8.11
CA GLY A 383 36.93 11.00 9.07
C GLY A 383 37.25 10.24 10.36
N ALA A 384 36.73 10.72 11.50
CA ALA A 384 36.96 10.13 12.83
C ALA A 384 36.10 8.89 13.13
N SER A 385 35.14 8.56 12.27
CA SER A 385 34.23 7.42 12.44
C SER A 385 34.45 6.37 11.36
N GLN A 386 34.32 5.10 11.73
CA GLN A 386 34.35 3.97 10.80
C GLN A 386 32.98 3.30 10.74
N ILE A 387 32.46 3.12 9.53
CA ILE A 387 31.24 2.36 9.27
C ILE A 387 31.67 0.99 8.76
N THR A 388 31.26 -0.06 9.47
CA THR A 388 31.52 -1.45 9.10
C THR A 388 30.20 -2.17 8.91
N GLY A 389 30.08 -2.92 7.82
CA GLY A 389 28.91 -3.77 7.59
C GLY A 389 28.99 -4.52 6.27
N ASN A 390 28.07 -5.47 6.11
CA ASN A 390 27.82 -6.13 4.83
C ASN A 390 26.95 -5.26 3.91
N THR A 391 26.86 -5.60 2.63
CA THR A 391 26.10 -4.83 1.63
C THR A 391 24.63 -4.69 2.02
N GLU A 392 24.00 -5.73 2.58
CA GLU A 392 22.62 -5.64 3.07
C GLU A 392 22.48 -4.60 4.19
N GLN A 393 23.32 -4.65 5.22
CA GLN A 393 23.32 -3.74 6.36
C GLN A 393 23.59 -2.29 5.92
N LEU A 394 24.59 -2.09 5.07
CA LEU A 394 24.96 -0.79 4.53
C LEU A 394 23.82 -0.21 3.69
N SER A 395 23.12 -1.03 2.90
CA SER A 395 21.98 -0.58 2.08
C SER A 395 20.76 -0.12 2.89
N LYS A 396 20.63 -0.58 4.14
CA LYS A 396 19.53 -0.19 5.04
C LYS A 396 19.86 1.02 5.90
N THR A 397 21.11 1.14 6.35
CA THR A 397 21.50 2.10 7.41
C THR A 397 22.43 3.21 6.95
N ASN A 398 23.23 2.99 5.90
CA ASN A 398 24.30 3.89 5.46
C ASN A 398 24.33 3.99 3.92
N PHE A 399 23.17 3.89 3.26
CA PHE A 399 23.09 3.70 1.80
C PHE A 399 23.80 4.81 1.02
N GLY A 400 23.51 6.08 1.31
CA GLY A 400 24.11 7.21 0.59
C GLY A 400 25.62 7.28 0.72
N GLU A 401 26.14 7.03 1.93
CA GLU A 401 27.58 7.04 2.19
C GLU A 401 28.30 5.85 1.55
N ALA A 402 27.71 4.65 1.62
CA ALA A 402 28.22 3.47 0.96
C ALA A 402 28.23 3.61 -0.57
N MET A 403 27.17 4.20 -1.14
CA MET A 403 27.11 4.53 -2.56
C MET A 403 28.23 5.50 -2.95
N ALA A 404 28.40 6.61 -2.21
CA ALA A 404 29.47 7.58 -2.48
C ALA A 404 30.87 6.97 -2.37
N TYR A 405 31.08 6.12 -1.37
CA TYR A 405 32.34 5.38 -1.17
C TYR A 405 32.66 4.52 -2.39
N PHE A 406 31.78 3.59 -2.78
CA PHE A 406 32.06 2.69 -3.90
C PHE A 406 32.15 3.43 -5.24
N PHE A 407 31.38 4.51 -5.43
CA PHE A 407 31.49 5.35 -6.61
C PHE A 407 32.89 5.97 -6.74
N ARG A 408 33.39 6.54 -5.64
CA ARG A 408 34.75 7.10 -5.59
C ARG A 408 35.81 6.03 -5.84
N GLU A 409 35.71 4.88 -5.19
CA GLU A 409 36.67 3.79 -5.36
C GLU A 409 36.69 3.25 -6.81
N ASN A 410 35.53 3.11 -7.45
CA ASN A 410 35.46 2.71 -8.85
C ASN A 410 36.04 3.78 -9.79
N THR A 411 35.81 5.06 -9.49
CA THR A 411 36.39 6.17 -10.27
C THR A 411 37.91 6.20 -10.16
N LYS A 412 38.47 5.99 -8.95
CA LYS A 412 39.93 5.86 -8.74
C LYS A 412 40.51 4.68 -9.52
N LYS A 413 39.84 3.52 -9.51
CA LYS A 413 40.29 2.34 -10.26
C LYS A 413 40.28 2.56 -11.76
N LEU A 414 39.22 3.18 -12.30
CA LEU A 414 39.12 3.49 -13.72
C LEU A 414 40.16 4.52 -14.18
N THR A 415 40.42 5.54 -13.37
CA THR A 415 41.47 6.52 -13.65
C THR A 415 42.87 5.91 -13.57
N ALA A 416 43.14 5.07 -12.58
CA ALA A 416 44.40 4.32 -12.48
C ALA A 416 44.63 3.38 -13.68
N ALA A 417 43.60 2.64 -14.10
CA ALA A 417 43.66 1.75 -15.27
C ALA A 417 43.89 2.51 -16.58
N ALA A 418 43.35 3.73 -16.70
CA ALA A 418 43.60 4.59 -17.86
C ALA A 418 45.03 5.16 -17.87
N SER A 419 45.64 5.38 -16.70
CA SER A 419 47.04 5.85 -16.58
C SER A 419 48.08 4.75 -16.73
N SER A 420 47.78 3.50 -16.39
CA SER A 420 48.72 2.37 -16.50
C SER A 420 48.92 1.85 -17.93
N GLY A 421 48.19 2.39 -18.92
CA GLY A 421 48.38 2.10 -20.35
C GLY A 421 49.50 2.92 -21.00
N ALA A 422 50.10 3.89 -20.30
CA ALA A 422 51.27 4.62 -20.77
C ALA A 422 52.53 3.99 -20.16
N LYS A 423 53.13 3.03 -20.86
CA LYS A 423 54.49 2.59 -20.57
C LYS A 423 55.44 3.74 -20.92
N PRO A 424 56.31 4.22 -20.02
CA PRO A 424 57.36 5.16 -20.39
C PRO A 424 58.41 4.39 -21.20
N GLU A 425 58.50 4.69 -22.49
CA GLU A 425 59.72 4.41 -23.25
C GLU A 425 60.76 5.47 -22.94
N GLY A 426 61.85 5.03 -22.28
CA GLY A 426 63.21 5.45 -22.62
C GLY A 426 63.81 6.65 -21.91
N GLU A 427 64.69 6.39 -20.94
CA GLU A 427 65.92 7.16 -20.66
C GLU A 427 66.99 6.16 -20.18
N ALA A 428 68.29 6.17 -20.51
CA ALA A 428 69.12 6.69 -21.60
C ALA A 428 70.56 6.09 -21.45
N LYS A 429 71.34 6.09 -22.55
CA LYS A 429 72.83 5.90 -22.70
C LYS A 429 73.34 4.44 -22.80
N THR A 430 74.23 4.02 -23.72
CA THR A 430 75.25 4.70 -24.58
C THR A 430 75.72 3.78 -25.73
N ASP A 431 76.12 4.40 -26.85
CA ASP A 431 76.90 3.95 -28.05
C ASP A 431 77.39 2.49 -28.24
N THR A 432 77.09 1.85 -29.39
CA THR A 432 77.98 1.71 -30.59
C THR A 432 77.38 0.78 -31.67
N THR A 433 77.40 1.26 -32.92
CA THR A 433 77.70 0.58 -34.22
C THR A 433 76.83 -0.59 -34.79
N GLU A 434 76.28 -0.28 -35.97
CA GLU A 434 75.96 -1.11 -37.19
C GLU A 434 74.89 -2.22 -37.24
N LYS A 435 73.95 -1.96 -38.18
CA LYS A 435 73.39 -2.79 -39.28
C LYS A 435 72.08 -3.59 -39.11
N GLN A 436 71.28 -3.39 -40.18
CA GLN A 436 70.32 -4.26 -40.88
C GLN A 436 68.82 -4.24 -40.51
N ASP A 437 68.08 -3.57 -41.40
CA ASP A 437 66.85 -3.98 -42.11
C ASP A 437 65.85 -4.96 -41.45
N GLY A 438 64.61 -4.50 -41.33
CA GLY A 438 63.45 -5.36 -41.05
C GLY A 438 62.13 -4.58 -40.92
N LYS A 439 61.52 -4.25 -42.05
CA LYS A 439 60.20 -3.59 -42.17
C LYS A 439 59.06 -4.47 -41.61
N LYS A 440 58.16 -3.93 -40.78
CA LYS A 440 56.72 -4.29 -40.74
C LYS A 440 55.88 -3.32 -39.89
N ASP A 441 54.72 -2.97 -40.46
CA ASP A 441 53.68 -2.03 -40.03
C ASP A 441 53.07 -2.30 -38.65
N GLY A 442 52.59 -1.22 -38.00
CA GLY A 442 51.61 -1.31 -36.91
C GLY A 442 51.34 0.00 -36.14
N ASP A 443 50.13 0.54 -36.33
CA ASP A 443 49.36 1.47 -35.50
C ASP A 443 49.78 2.95 -35.32
N ASN A 444 49.25 3.77 -36.24
CA ASN A 444 49.06 5.21 -36.08
C ASN A 444 47.86 5.51 -35.15
N LYS A 445 48.13 5.99 -33.93
CA LYS A 445 47.14 6.69 -33.10
C LYS A 445 47.58 8.14 -32.94
N ALA A 446 47.08 9.02 -33.81
CA ALA A 446 47.29 10.47 -33.66
C ALA A 446 46.29 11.04 -32.65
N THR A 447 46.80 11.71 -31.62
CA THR A 447 45.97 12.46 -30.66
C THR A 447 45.85 13.92 -31.09
N ALA A 448 44.75 14.59 -30.75
CA ALA A 448 44.51 15.99 -31.12
C ALA A 448 45.59 16.98 -30.63
N ALA A 449 46.46 16.57 -29.70
CA ALA A 449 47.61 17.34 -29.24
C ALA A 449 48.73 17.48 -30.30
N ASP A 450 48.78 16.58 -31.29
CA ASP A 450 49.90 16.49 -32.25
C ASP A 450 49.75 17.42 -33.47
N CYS A 451 48.60 18.11 -33.62
CA CYS A 451 48.30 18.99 -34.76
C CYS A 451 48.19 20.48 -34.37
N THR A 452 49.16 21.02 -33.62
CA THR A 452 49.11 22.41 -33.10
C THR A 452 49.89 23.45 -33.92
N GLY A 453 50.32 23.11 -35.14
CA GLY A 453 51.05 24.04 -36.02
C GLY A 453 50.17 25.17 -36.55
N THR A 454 50.65 26.42 -36.46
CA THR A 454 50.01 27.65 -36.96
C THR A 454 50.67 28.19 -38.25
N GLU A 455 51.60 27.44 -38.84
CA GLU A 455 52.27 27.76 -40.10
C GLU A 455 52.26 26.54 -41.02
N GLU A 456 51.96 26.73 -42.30
CA GLU A 456 51.75 25.65 -43.28
C GLU A 456 52.94 24.68 -43.40
N GLY A 457 54.17 25.18 -43.21
CA GLY A 457 55.40 24.38 -43.25
C GLY A 457 55.68 23.54 -42.01
N LYS A 458 54.97 23.79 -40.90
CA LYS A 458 55.14 23.08 -39.61
C LYS A 458 54.05 22.04 -39.36
N CYS A 459 53.14 21.85 -40.32
CA CYS A 459 52.09 20.85 -40.23
C CYS A 459 52.63 19.46 -40.60
N ASP A 460 52.46 18.48 -39.72
CA ASP A 460 52.74 17.07 -40.04
C ASP A 460 51.70 16.56 -41.06
N LYS A 461 52.05 16.65 -42.35
CA LYS A 461 51.19 16.28 -43.49
C LYS A 461 50.80 14.79 -43.50
N THR A 462 51.47 13.96 -42.71
CA THR A 462 51.17 12.54 -42.58
C THR A 462 49.97 12.29 -41.66
N LYS A 463 49.74 13.13 -40.65
CA LYS A 463 48.68 12.94 -39.62
C LYS A 463 47.62 14.04 -39.59
N CYS A 464 47.94 15.24 -40.10
CA CYS A 464 47.09 16.42 -40.07
C CYS A 464 46.90 16.99 -41.49
N ASP A 465 45.77 17.64 -41.73
CA ASP A 465 45.52 18.48 -42.90
C ASP A 465 45.64 19.96 -42.52
N TRP A 466 46.29 20.74 -43.37
CA TRP A 466 46.37 22.19 -43.22
C TRP A 466 45.09 22.84 -43.71
N ASN A 467 44.42 23.58 -42.82
CA ASN A 467 43.29 24.43 -43.19
C ASN A 467 43.81 25.81 -43.59
N ALA A 468 43.88 26.07 -44.90
CA ALA A 468 44.38 27.32 -45.45
C ALA A 468 43.51 28.55 -45.11
N GLU A 469 42.19 28.38 -44.91
CA GLU A 469 41.29 29.47 -44.56
C GLU A 469 41.47 29.92 -43.11
N LYS A 470 41.72 28.97 -42.20
CA LYS A 470 41.84 29.23 -40.76
C LYS A 470 43.29 29.31 -40.25
N LYS A 471 44.27 29.00 -41.11
CA LYS A 471 45.70 28.92 -40.79
C LYS A 471 45.99 27.97 -39.60
N GLU A 472 45.38 26.79 -39.61
CA GLU A 472 45.52 25.80 -38.53
C GLU A 472 45.66 24.37 -39.08
N CYS A 473 46.42 23.52 -38.37
CA CYS A 473 46.48 22.09 -38.62
C CYS A 473 45.29 21.37 -37.96
N LYS A 474 44.56 20.57 -38.74
CA LYS A 474 43.42 19.77 -38.26
C LYS A 474 43.72 18.28 -38.45
N VAL A 475 43.33 17.44 -37.49
CA VAL A 475 43.43 15.98 -37.62
C VAL A 475 42.58 15.51 -38.81
N LYS A 476 43.11 14.61 -39.64
CA LYS A 476 42.37 14.02 -40.77
C LYS A 476 41.12 13.30 -40.28
N GLU A 477 39.96 13.57 -40.89
CA GLU A 477 38.68 12.99 -40.46
C GLU A 477 38.63 11.49 -40.75
N GLY A 478 38.87 10.71 -39.69
CA GLY A 478 38.88 9.24 -39.65
C GLY A 478 39.15 8.69 -38.25
N ALA A 479 39.66 9.51 -37.31
CA ALA A 479 39.85 9.16 -35.91
C ALA A 479 38.71 9.71 -35.03
N VAL A 480 37.58 8.99 -34.98
CA VAL A 480 36.45 9.33 -34.09
C VAL A 480 36.82 9.04 -32.63
N VAL A 481 36.70 10.05 -31.78
CA VAL A 481 36.97 10.02 -30.34
C VAL A 481 35.90 9.19 -29.61
N ILE A 482 36.21 7.93 -29.29
CA ILE A 482 35.34 7.01 -28.52
C ILE A 482 35.27 7.36 -27.01
N SER A 483 36.12 8.27 -26.51
CA SER A 483 36.27 8.50 -25.07
C SER A 483 35.14 9.32 -24.40
N ALA A 484 34.34 10.07 -25.16
CA ALA A 484 33.30 10.94 -24.58
C ALA A 484 31.93 10.23 -24.36
N VAL A 485 31.65 9.15 -25.09
CA VAL A 485 30.30 8.54 -25.15
C VAL A 485 29.99 7.62 -23.96
N ILE A 486 30.99 7.16 -23.20
CA ILE A 486 30.77 6.26 -22.05
C ILE A 486 30.47 7.03 -20.75
N LYS A 487 30.84 8.31 -20.65
CA LYS A 487 30.60 9.12 -19.43
C LYS A 487 29.19 9.69 -19.34
N ALA A 488 28.55 10.00 -20.48
CA ALA A 488 27.23 10.64 -20.49
C ALA A 488 26.07 9.74 -20.00
N PRO A 489 25.99 8.43 -20.34
CA PRO A 489 24.88 7.58 -19.89
C PRO A 489 24.92 7.28 -18.39
N LEU A 490 26.12 7.10 -17.82
CA LEU A 490 26.32 6.82 -16.39
C LEU A 490 26.00 8.03 -15.51
N LEU A 491 26.38 9.23 -15.95
CA LEU A 491 26.10 10.47 -15.23
C LEU A 491 24.61 10.84 -15.31
N LEU A 492 23.95 10.55 -16.45
CA LEU A 492 22.51 10.70 -16.60
C LEU A 492 21.73 9.69 -15.74
N ALA A 493 22.17 8.44 -15.68
CA ALA A 493 21.57 7.44 -14.78
C ALA A 493 21.73 7.81 -13.30
N PHE A 494 22.89 8.37 -12.92
CA PHE A 494 23.14 8.86 -11.57
C PHE A 494 22.27 10.08 -11.23
N LEU A 495 22.10 11.01 -12.17
CA LEU A 495 21.22 12.17 -12.00
C LEU A 495 19.74 11.76 -11.93
N LEU A 496 19.29 10.78 -12.71
CA LEU A 496 17.92 10.27 -12.67
C LEU A 496 17.61 9.52 -11.37
N LEU A 497 18.57 8.74 -10.85
CA LEU A 497 18.47 8.08 -9.55
C LEU A 497 18.46 9.11 -8.41
N ALA A 498 19.37 10.09 -8.43
CA ALA A 498 19.41 11.15 -7.42
C ALA A 498 18.14 12.03 -7.43
N TYR A 499 17.65 12.38 -8.62
CA TYR A 499 16.46 13.21 -8.78
C TYR A 499 15.18 12.52 -8.29
N ASN A 500 14.99 11.23 -8.61
CA ASN A 500 13.84 10.46 -8.14
C ASN A 500 13.88 10.21 -6.62
N THR A 501 15.08 10.19 -6.02
CA THR A 501 15.23 10.07 -4.56
C THR A 501 14.88 11.38 -3.86
N PHE A 502 15.22 12.54 -4.43
CA PHE A 502 14.87 13.86 -3.89
C PHE A 502 13.38 14.21 -4.00
N LYS A 503 12.70 13.75 -5.06
CA LYS A 503 11.27 14.03 -5.27
C LYS A 503 10.34 13.31 -4.28
N ASN A 504 10.82 12.30 -3.56
CA ASN A 504 10.05 11.59 -2.53
C ASN A 504 10.26 12.14 -1.12
N TYR A 505 11.07 13.20 -0.96
CA TYR A 505 11.34 13.91 0.30
C TYR A 505 10.75 15.33 0.35
N LEU A 506 10.02 15.75 -0.69
CA LEU A 506 9.17 16.94 -0.76
C LEU A 506 7.75 16.47 -1.07
#